data_AF-A0A9Q0T2M9-F1
#
_entry.id   AF-A0A9Q0T2M9-F1
#
_cell.length_a   1.000
_cell.length_b   1.000
_cell.length_c   1.000
_cell.angle_alpha   90.00
_cell.angle_beta   90.00
_cell.angle_gamma   90.00
#
_symmetry.space_group_name_H-M   'P 1'
#
loop_
_entity.id
_entity.type
_entity.pdbx_description
1 polymer ?
#
loop_
_entity_poly.entity_id
_entity_poly.type
_entity_poly.pdbx_seq_one_letter_code
_entity_poly.pdbx_strand_id
1 'polypeptide(L)'
;MSTPVFEAMAVLSPSTALLTKTLHPKITTNHRAPIFINKSTAKHESNKIIRICSPQLSSTKASAISGSPGIEAGSGLVSEDTTNILDTVEVLDLNGNAIPISDLWKDRKAVVAFARHFGCVLCRKRADYLAAKKDIMDASGVALILIGPGSVDQAKTFSEQTKFEGEVYADPGHSSYNALQFVSGVSTTFTPKAGLKIIQSYMEGYRQDWKLSFEEDTVAKGGWQQGGIIVAGPGKTNISYIHKDKEAGDDPDIEDIIKACC
;
A
#
# COMPACT_ATOMS: atom_id res chain seq x y z
N MET A 1 -1.54 -23.21 50.55
CA MET A 1 -0.76 -24.33 50.02
C MET A 1 -1.36 -24.75 48.69
N SER A 2 -0.49 -24.95 47.70
CA SER A 2 -0.71 -25.72 46.46
C SER A 2 -1.39 -25.01 45.27
N THR A 3 -0.53 -24.46 44.41
CA THR A 3 -0.70 -24.30 42.97
C THR A 3 -0.52 -25.66 42.24
N PRO A 4 -1.09 -25.84 41.05
CA PRO A 4 -0.54 -26.72 40.01
C PRO A 4 -0.08 -25.86 38.81
N VAL A 5 1.19 -25.91 38.39
CA VAL A 5 1.82 -26.88 37.46
C VAL A 5 1.11 -26.94 36.10
N PHE A 6 1.73 -26.32 35.09
CA PHE A 6 1.84 -26.88 33.73
C PHE A 6 3.03 -26.21 33.02
N GLU A 7 4.16 -26.88 33.06
CA GLU A 7 5.40 -26.54 32.36
C GLU A 7 5.47 -27.46 31.13
N ALA A 8 5.47 -26.89 29.93
CA ALA A 8 5.61 -27.62 28.68
C ALA A 8 7.02 -27.41 28.12
N MET A 9 7.85 -28.45 28.25
CA MET A 9 9.12 -28.59 27.55
C MET A 9 8.88 -28.91 26.07
N ALA A 10 9.56 -28.18 25.18
CA ALA A 10 9.95 -28.70 23.86
C ALA A 10 11.21 -27.96 23.38
N VAL A 11 12.37 -28.45 23.80
CA VAL A 11 13.68 -28.10 23.21
C VAL A 11 14.02 -29.23 22.23
N LEU A 12 14.07 -28.91 20.93
CA LEU A 12 14.68 -29.78 19.92
C LEU A 12 15.73 -28.97 19.17
N SER A 13 16.98 -29.21 19.56
CA SER A 13 18.17 -28.90 18.78
C SER A 13 18.63 -30.18 18.08
N PRO A 14 19.16 -30.08 16.86
CA PRO A 14 20.30 -30.93 16.54
C PRO A 14 21.40 -30.10 15.88
N SER A 15 22.55 -30.05 16.56
CA SER A 15 23.83 -29.62 15.98
C SER A 15 24.79 -30.80 16.09
N THR A 16 25.23 -31.34 14.96
CA THR A 16 26.40 -32.22 14.88
C THR A 16 26.95 -32.14 13.46
N ALA A 17 28.01 -31.36 13.32
CA ALA A 17 28.90 -31.40 12.17
C ALA A 17 29.91 -32.54 12.36
N LEU A 18 30.15 -33.34 11.33
CA LEU A 18 31.42 -34.04 11.16
C LEU A 18 31.76 -34.15 9.67
N LEU A 19 32.97 -33.65 9.35
CA LEU A 19 33.65 -33.74 8.05
C LEU A 19 33.84 -35.20 7.60
N THR A 20 33.78 -35.44 6.29
CA THR A 20 34.79 -36.26 5.58
C THR A 20 34.84 -35.89 4.08
N LYS A 21 36.05 -36.00 3.52
CA LYS A 21 36.53 -35.42 2.26
C LYS A 21 36.17 -36.24 1.01
N THR A 22 36.04 -35.51 -0.11
CA THR A 22 36.44 -35.82 -1.50
C THR A 22 35.95 -37.09 -2.21
N LEU A 23 35.27 -36.90 -3.35
CA LEU A 23 35.71 -37.39 -4.67
C LEU A 23 34.97 -36.64 -5.80
N HIS A 24 35.73 -36.11 -6.78
CA HIS A 24 35.20 -35.61 -8.05
C HIS A 24 34.83 -36.76 -8.99
N PRO A 25 33.87 -36.54 -9.92
CA PRO A 25 34.23 -36.70 -11.32
C PRO A 25 33.73 -35.55 -12.22
N LYS A 26 34.63 -35.13 -13.12
CA LYS A 26 34.34 -34.30 -14.30
C LYS A 26 33.45 -35.08 -15.27
N ILE A 27 32.36 -34.47 -15.73
CA ILE A 27 31.76 -34.81 -17.03
C ILE A 27 31.59 -33.50 -17.82
N THR A 28 32.44 -33.38 -18.82
CA THR A 28 32.41 -32.42 -19.93
C THR A 28 31.40 -32.92 -20.96
N THR A 29 30.42 -32.10 -21.35
CA THR A 29 29.82 -32.20 -22.69
C THR A 29 29.55 -30.81 -23.25
N ASN A 30 30.08 -30.62 -24.47
CA ASN A 30 29.97 -29.44 -25.31
C ASN A 30 28.64 -29.36 -26.06
N HIS A 31 28.34 -28.14 -26.54
CA HIS A 31 27.42 -27.78 -27.63
C HIS A 31 25.93 -28.03 -27.32
N ARG A 32 25.00 -27.09 -27.48
CA ARG A 32 24.71 -26.31 -28.70
C ARG A 32 23.56 -25.35 -28.36
N ALA A 33 23.71 -24.06 -28.65
CA ALA A 33 22.56 -23.14 -28.70
C ALA A 33 21.70 -23.45 -29.92
N PRO A 34 20.37 -23.24 -29.83
CA PRO A 34 19.63 -22.74 -30.97
C PRO A 34 18.87 -21.45 -30.59
N ILE A 35 19.13 -20.38 -31.34
CA ILE A 35 18.24 -19.82 -32.37
C ILE A 35 17.21 -18.84 -31.76
N PHE A 36 17.55 -17.57 -31.94
CA PHE A 36 16.64 -16.44 -31.98
C PHE A 36 15.42 -16.76 -32.85
N ILE A 37 14.22 -16.63 -32.27
CA ILE A 37 12.99 -16.44 -33.04
C ILE A 37 12.50 -15.03 -32.75
N ASN A 38 12.83 -14.14 -33.68
CA ASN A 38 12.24 -12.82 -33.82
C ASN A 38 10.77 -13.01 -34.20
N LYS A 39 9.82 -12.65 -33.33
CA LYS A 39 8.42 -12.47 -33.72
C LYS A 39 8.09 -10.98 -33.78
N SER A 40 7.93 -10.57 -35.03
CA SER A 40 7.30 -9.39 -35.58
C SER A 40 6.31 -8.66 -34.67
N THR A 41 6.51 -7.35 -34.67
CA THR A 41 5.55 -6.26 -34.43
C THR A 41 4.10 -6.60 -34.80
N ALA A 42 3.20 -6.40 -33.84
CA ALA A 42 1.79 -6.11 -34.11
C ALA A 42 1.49 -4.75 -33.44
N LYS A 43 1.26 -3.74 -34.30
CA LYS A 43 0.70 -2.45 -33.88
C LYS A 43 -0.72 -2.73 -33.35
N HIS A 44 -0.95 -2.44 -32.08
CA HIS A 44 -2.30 -2.29 -31.56
C HIS A 44 -2.56 -0.80 -31.40
N GLU A 45 -3.40 -0.30 -32.30
CA GLU A 45 -3.86 1.07 -32.36
C GLU A 45 -4.97 1.23 -31.33
N SER A 46 -4.63 1.75 -30.16
CA SER A 46 -5.58 2.04 -29.08
C SER A 46 -6.07 3.48 -29.24
N ASN A 47 -7.33 3.63 -29.63
CA ASN A 47 -8.03 4.90 -29.71
C ASN A 47 -7.91 5.68 -28.39
N LYS A 48 -7.26 6.84 -28.46
CA LYS A 48 -7.10 7.80 -27.36
C LYS A 48 -8.44 8.52 -27.14
N ILE A 49 -9.24 8.09 -26.16
CA ILE A 49 -10.31 8.93 -25.60
C ILE A 49 -9.66 9.79 -24.53
N ILE A 50 -9.19 10.97 -24.93
CA ILE A 50 -8.77 12.02 -24.00
C ILE A 50 -10.05 12.67 -23.46
N ARG A 51 -10.44 12.36 -22.21
CA ARG A 51 -11.34 13.23 -21.46
C ARG A 51 -10.47 14.23 -20.70
N ILE A 52 -10.42 15.45 -21.22
CA ILE A 52 -9.84 16.61 -20.56
C ILE A 52 -10.73 16.96 -19.37
N CYS A 53 -10.20 16.91 -18.15
CA CYS A 53 -10.83 17.54 -17.00
C CYS A 53 -10.72 19.04 -17.14
N SER A 54 -11.84 19.67 -17.50
CA SER A 54 -11.99 21.11 -17.51
C SER A 54 -12.44 21.57 -16.11
N PRO A 55 -11.80 22.59 -15.50
CA PRO A 55 -12.31 23.17 -14.27
C PRO A 55 -13.60 23.95 -14.57
N GLN A 56 -14.76 23.46 -14.13
CA GLN A 56 -16.01 24.22 -14.18
C GLN A 56 -16.14 25.14 -12.95
N LEU A 57 -16.14 26.44 -13.25
CA LEU A 57 -16.56 27.52 -12.36
C LEU A 57 -18.09 27.46 -12.21
N SER A 58 -18.62 27.04 -11.06
CA SER A 58 -20.06 26.96 -10.84
C SER A 58 -20.64 28.29 -10.33
N SER A 59 -21.48 28.89 -11.17
CA SER A 59 -22.41 29.96 -10.84
C SER A 59 -23.53 29.44 -9.92
N THR A 60 -23.81 30.20 -8.86
CA THR A 60 -24.85 29.95 -7.86
C THR A 60 -26.26 30.05 -8.47
N LYS A 61 -27.08 29.00 -8.30
CA LYS A 61 -28.54 29.12 -8.21
C LYS A 61 -29.11 28.10 -7.22
N ALA A 62 -29.90 28.60 -6.28
CA ALA A 62 -30.68 27.83 -5.33
C ALA A 62 -32.01 27.37 -5.97
N SER A 63 -32.50 26.16 -5.64
CA SER A 63 -33.85 25.96 -5.08
C SER A 63 -34.19 24.47 -4.80
N ALA A 64 -34.98 24.31 -3.73
CA ALA A 64 -35.97 23.29 -3.39
C ALA A 64 -35.59 21.83 -3.01
N ILE A 65 -35.99 21.48 -1.79
CA ILE A 65 -35.94 20.18 -1.10
C ILE A 65 -37.12 19.30 -1.53
N SER A 66 -36.86 18.01 -1.79
CA SER A 66 -37.82 16.91 -1.60
C SER A 66 -37.05 15.59 -1.49
N GLY A 67 -37.34 14.79 -0.46
CA GLY A 67 -36.41 13.80 0.09
C GLY A 67 -36.59 12.34 -0.34
N SER A 68 -35.59 11.53 0.03
CA SER A 68 -35.69 10.18 0.61
C SER A 68 -34.27 9.68 0.94
N PRO A 69 -34.10 8.81 1.96
CA PRO A 69 -32.77 8.45 2.47
C PRO A 69 -32.15 7.35 1.59
N GLY A 70 -31.30 7.77 0.66
CA GLY A 70 -30.33 6.90 0.01
C GLY A 70 -29.02 6.95 0.79
N ILE A 71 -28.43 5.78 1.05
CA ILE A 71 -27.14 5.63 1.73
C ILE A 71 -26.09 6.43 0.95
N GLU A 72 -25.63 7.53 1.55
CA GLU A 72 -24.60 8.38 0.98
C GLU A 72 -23.25 7.67 1.06
N ALA A 73 -22.60 7.50 -0.09
CA ALA A 73 -21.16 7.34 -0.16
C ALA A 73 -20.56 8.63 0.43
N GLY A 74 -20.10 8.53 1.68
CA GLY A 74 -19.63 9.67 2.44
C GLY A 74 -18.41 10.31 1.80
N SER A 75 -18.61 11.44 1.13
CA SER A 75 -17.60 12.48 1.00
C SER A 75 -17.29 12.98 2.41
N GLY A 76 -16.44 12.26 3.13
CA GLY A 76 -16.01 12.62 4.47
C GLY A 76 -15.23 13.93 4.40
N LEU A 77 -15.91 15.04 4.67
CA LEU A 77 -15.27 16.30 5.02
C LEU A 77 -14.35 16.01 6.20
N VAL A 78 -13.04 15.97 5.94
CA VAL A 78 -12.03 16.00 7.00
C VAL A 78 -12.21 17.30 7.76
N SER A 79 -12.25 17.21 9.09
CA SER A 79 -12.33 18.40 9.93
C SER A 79 -11.07 19.25 9.76
N GLU A 80 -11.21 20.56 9.91
CA GLU A 80 -10.08 21.50 9.90
C GLU A 80 -9.01 21.09 10.94
N ASP A 81 -9.45 20.58 12.09
CA ASP A 81 -8.58 20.00 13.12
C ASP A 81 -7.72 18.85 12.60
N THR A 82 -8.27 17.95 11.78
CA THR A 82 -7.51 16.83 11.20
C THR A 82 -6.43 17.36 10.26
N THR A 83 -6.77 18.36 9.43
CA THR A 83 -5.80 18.94 8.49
C THR A 83 -4.67 19.69 9.19
N ASN A 84 -4.96 20.35 10.31
CA ASN A 84 -3.94 21.00 11.14
C ASN A 84 -3.02 19.98 11.81
N ILE A 85 -3.57 18.84 12.28
CA ILE A 85 -2.76 17.75 12.84
C ILE A 85 -1.83 17.17 11.76
N LEU A 86 -2.34 16.95 10.54
CA LEU A 86 -1.53 16.42 9.42
C LEU A 86 -0.36 17.34 9.04
N ASP A 87 -0.43 18.64 9.31
CA ASP A 87 0.70 19.54 9.06
C ASP A 87 1.86 19.36 10.05
N THR A 88 1.58 18.77 11.21
CA THR A 88 2.57 18.52 12.28
C THR A 88 3.13 17.10 12.28
N VAL A 89 2.57 16.21 11.46
CA VAL A 89 2.98 14.81 11.35
C VAL A 89 4.05 14.65 10.31
N GLU A 90 5.11 13.92 10.64
CA GLU A 90 6.22 13.63 9.74
C GLU A 90 6.22 12.17 9.28
N VAL A 91 6.69 11.95 8.05
CA VAL A 91 7.06 10.65 7.50
C VAL A 91 8.50 10.71 6.99
N LEU A 92 9.16 9.56 6.89
CA LEU A 92 10.56 9.48 6.47
C LEU A 92 10.66 9.05 5.01
N ASP A 93 11.44 9.77 4.21
CA ASP A 93 11.80 9.31 2.87
C ASP A 93 12.78 8.12 2.91
N LEU A 94 13.16 7.58 1.74
CA LEU A 94 14.13 6.48 1.64
C LEU A 94 15.55 6.86 2.08
N ASN A 95 15.86 8.13 2.31
CA ASN A 95 17.14 8.58 2.86
C ASN A 95 17.06 8.81 4.39
N GLY A 96 15.87 8.68 4.98
CA GLY A 96 15.61 8.95 6.39
C GLY A 96 15.35 10.42 6.72
N ASN A 97 15.12 11.27 5.71
CA ASN A 97 14.73 12.66 5.95
C ASN A 97 13.27 12.72 6.40
N ALA A 98 13.00 13.44 7.48
CA ALA A 98 11.65 13.72 7.95
C ALA A 98 10.99 14.81 7.09
N ILE A 99 9.77 14.53 6.64
CA ILE A 99 8.98 15.40 5.77
C ILE A 99 7.58 15.50 6.38
N PRO A 100 7.04 16.71 6.60
CA PRO A 100 5.64 16.88 6.96
C PRO A 100 4.76 16.19 5.93
N ILE A 101 3.83 15.34 6.37
CA ILE A 101 3.03 14.53 5.43
C ILE A 101 2.20 15.43 4.49
N SER A 102 1.75 16.59 4.98
CA SER A 102 1.04 17.61 4.17
C SER A 102 1.87 18.17 3.01
N ASP A 103 3.20 18.15 3.11
CA ASP A 103 4.10 18.63 2.05
C ASP A 103 4.11 17.70 0.84
N LEU A 104 3.70 16.45 0.98
CA LEU A 104 3.64 15.47 -0.12
C LEU A 104 2.63 15.87 -1.22
N TRP A 105 1.64 16.70 -0.87
CA TRP A 105 0.58 17.18 -1.76
C TRP A 105 0.35 18.70 -1.68
N LYS A 106 1.22 19.46 -1.01
CA LYS A 106 1.03 20.92 -0.88
C LYS A 106 1.00 21.62 -2.25
N ASP A 107 1.86 21.21 -3.18
CA ASP A 107 2.05 21.84 -4.49
C ASP A 107 1.50 21.01 -5.66
N ARG A 108 0.94 19.83 -5.39
CA ARG A 108 0.44 18.90 -6.42
C ARG A 108 -0.68 18.00 -5.88
N LYS A 109 -1.46 17.40 -6.79
CA LYS A 109 -2.41 16.34 -6.42
C LYS A 109 -1.64 15.06 -6.12
N ALA A 110 -2.07 14.27 -5.15
CA ALA A 110 -1.49 12.97 -4.84
C ALA A 110 -2.57 11.95 -4.44
N VAL A 111 -2.40 10.72 -4.93
CA VAL A 111 -3.01 9.52 -4.38
C VAL A 111 -2.02 8.94 -3.38
N VAL A 112 -2.39 8.94 -2.10
CA VAL A 112 -1.54 8.43 -1.01
C VAL A 112 -2.18 7.16 -0.45
N ALA A 113 -1.54 6.03 -0.70
CA ALA A 113 -1.94 4.72 -0.21
C ALA A 113 -1.20 4.39 1.09
N PHE A 114 -1.96 4.12 2.15
CA PHE A 114 -1.43 3.66 3.43
C PHE A 114 -1.47 2.14 3.48
N ALA A 115 -0.30 1.51 3.57
CA ALA A 115 -0.17 0.09 3.77
C ALA A 115 -0.44 -0.28 5.24
N ARG A 116 -0.82 -1.53 5.49
CA ARG A 116 -0.86 -2.12 6.83
C ARG A 116 0.54 -2.41 7.37
N HIS A 117 1.42 -2.85 6.48
CA HIS A 117 2.86 -3.02 6.65
C HIS A 117 3.46 -3.38 5.27
N PHE A 118 4.76 -3.20 5.09
CA PHE A 118 5.44 -3.42 3.80
C PHE A 118 5.47 -4.90 3.33
N GLY A 119 5.31 -5.84 4.25
CA GLY A 119 5.25 -7.29 3.93
C GLY A 119 3.89 -7.82 3.47
N CYS A 120 2.83 -7.02 3.59
CA CYS A 120 1.44 -7.47 3.42
C CYS A 120 1.13 -7.80 1.96
N VAL A 121 0.66 -9.02 1.69
CA VAL A 121 0.24 -9.45 0.35
C VAL A 121 -0.86 -8.57 -0.24
N LEU A 122 -1.82 -8.17 0.59
CA LEU A 122 -2.94 -7.33 0.15
C LEU A 122 -2.46 -5.90 -0.18
N CYS A 123 -1.53 -5.36 0.60
CA CYS A 123 -0.96 -4.04 0.32
C CYS A 123 -0.03 -4.06 -0.90
N ARG A 124 0.72 -5.15 -1.11
CA ARG A 124 1.53 -5.36 -2.32
C ARG A 124 0.66 -5.44 -3.57
N LYS A 125 -0.45 -6.18 -3.48
CA LYS A 125 -1.46 -6.19 -4.55
C LYS A 125 -2.00 -4.78 -4.79
N ARG A 126 -2.46 -4.06 -3.76
CA ARG A 126 -2.94 -2.66 -3.90
C ARG A 126 -1.92 -1.75 -4.58
N ALA A 127 -0.65 -1.83 -4.17
CA ALA A 127 0.42 -1.03 -4.75
C ALA A 127 0.59 -1.32 -6.25
N ASP A 128 0.57 -2.59 -6.65
CA ASP A 128 0.65 -2.99 -8.07
C ASP A 128 -0.55 -2.49 -8.89
N TYR A 129 -1.78 -2.60 -8.36
CA TYR A 129 -2.98 -2.08 -9.02
C TYR A 129 -2.95 -0.55 -9.20
N LEU A 130 -2.44 0.19 -8.21
CA LEU A 130 -2.27 1.64 -8.32
C LEU A 130 -1.16 1.99 -9.31
N ALA A 131 -0.04 1.27 -9.28
CA ALA A 131 1.07 1.45 -10.22
C ALA A 131 0.63 1.22 -11.67
N ALA A 132 -0.27 0.27 -11.93
CA ALA A 132 -0.85 0.05 -13.26
C ALA A 132 -1.67 1.24 -13.80
N LYS A 133 -2.01 2.22 -12.96
CA LYS A 133 -2.72 3.46 -13.34
C LYS A 133 -1.80 4.69 -13.33
N LYS A 134 -0.50 4.52 -13.05
CA LYS A 134 0.45 5.62 -12.91
C LYS A 134 0.52 6.51 -14.15
N ASP A 135 0.51 5.94 -15.36
CA ASP A 135 0.51 6.72 -16.60
C ASP A 135 -0.66 7.72 -16.69
N ILE A 136 -1.84 7.33 -16.18
CA ILE A 136 -3.04 8.19 -16.15
C ILE A 136 -2.88 9.29 -15.10
N MET A 137 -2.32 8.94 -13.93
CA MET A 137 -2.03 9.88 -12.84
C MET A 137 -0.99 10.91 -13.27
N ASP A 138 0.14 10.47 -13.82
CA ASP A 138 1.23 11.31 -14.30
C ASP A 138 0.76 12.29 -15.39
N ALA A 139 -0.05 11.81 -16.35
CA ALA A 139 -0.64 12.66 -17.39
C ALA A 139 -1.55 13.77 -16.84
N SER A 140 -2.04 13.61 -15.61
CA SER A 140 -2.90 14.57 -14.91
C SER A 140 -2.14 15.36 -13.82
N GLY A 141 -0.81 15.19 -13.72
CA GLY A 141 0.00 15.84 -12.67
C GLY A 141 -0.28 15.31 -11.25
N VAL A 142 -0.79 14.09 -11.15
CA VAL A 142 -1.14 13.42 -9.89
C VAL A 142 -0.01 12.48 -9.50
N ALA A 143 0.49 12.62 -8.29
CA ALA A 143 1.51 11.73 -7.76
C ALA A 143 0.92 10.44 -7.19
N LEU A 144 1.68 9.35 -7.29
CA LEU A 144 1.39 8.11 -6.59
C LEU A 144 2.38 7.93 -5.44
N ILE A 145 1.84 7.81 -4.23
CA ILE A 145 2.62 7.71 -2.99
C ILE A 145 2.16 6.49 -2.18
N LEU A 146 3.10 5.75 -1.62
CA LEU A 146 2.86 4.69 -0.64
C LEU A 146 3.51 5.07 0.69
N ILE A 147 2.73 4.98 1.77
CA ILE A 147 3.20 5.14 3.15
C ILE A 147 2.95 3.83 3.89
N GLY A 148 3.92 3.34 4.64
CA GLY A 148 3.77 2.13 5.45
C GLY A 148 4.27 2.32 6.88
N PRO A 149 3.63 1.67 7.88
CA PRO A 149 4.21 1.61 9.21
C PRO A 149 5.42 0.69 9.14
N GLY A 150 6.57 1.19 9.60
CA GLY A 150 7.83 0.46 9.52
C GLY A 150 9.03 1.37 9.38
N SER A 151 10.22 0.77 9.35
CA SER A 151 11.48 1.50 9.22
C SER A 151 11.77 1.91 7.77
N VAL A 152 12.73 2.83 7.60
CA VAL A 152 13.23 3.25 6.28
C VAL A 152 13.80 2.06 5.50
N ASP A 153 14.45 1.09 6.17
CA ASP A 153 15.01 -0.08 5.51
C ASP A 153 13.92 -1.05 5.02
N GLN A 154 12.78 -1.12 5.71
CA GLN A 154 11.60 -1.85 5.23
C GLN A 154 11.00 -1.19 3.99
N ALA A 155 10.91 0.14 3.98
CA ALA A 155 10.45 0.91 2.84
C ALA A 155 11.37 0.72 1.61
N LYS A 156 12.70 0.76 1.80
CA LYS A 156 13.68 0.46 0.74
C LYS A 156 13.51 -0.95 0.20
N THR A 157 13.45 -1.94 1.09
CA THR A 157 13.27 -3.34 0.71
C THR A 157 11.99 -3.55 -0.09
N PHE A 158 10.89 -2.91 0.32
CA PHE A 158 9.64 -2.91 -0.44
C PHE A 158 9.82 -2.32 -1.84
N SER A 159 10.41 -1.13 -1.94
CA SER A 159 10.63 -0.44 -3.21
C SER A 159 11.49 -1.28 -4.16
N GLU A 160 12.58 -1.86 -3.68
CA GLU A 160 13.50 -2.70 -4.46
C GLU A 160 12.83 -3.99 -4.96
N GLN A 161 12.09 -4.69 -4.09
CA GLN A 161 11.46 -5.96 -4.44
C GLN A 161 10.27 -5.81 -5.38
N THR A 162 9.45 -4.79 -5.15
CA THR A 162 8.22 -4.56 -5.93
C THR A 162 8.47 -3.76 -7.18
N LYS A 163 9.61 -3.04 -7.25
CA LYS A 163 9.90 -2.04 -8.29
C LYS A 163 8.77 -1.00 -8.38
N PHE A 164 8.17 -0.67 -7.26
CA PHE A 164 7.08 0.29 -7.19
C PHE A 164 7.54 1.63 -7.75
N GLU A 165 6.83 2.11 -8.77
CA GLU A 165 7.22 3.31 -9.53
C GLU A 165 6.75 4.63 -8.87
N GLY A 166 5.96 4.53 -7.80
CA GLY A 166 5.57 5.67 -6.98
C GLY A 166 6.61 6.00 -5.90
N GLU A 167 6.35 7.07 -5.17
CA GLU A 167 7.16 7.47 -4.02
C GLU A 167 6.84 6.59 -2.81
N VAL A 168 7.83 6.25 -2.00
CA VAL A 168 7.66 5.39 -0.81
C VAL A 168 8.19 6.10 0.42
N TYR A 169 7.37 6.15 1.47
CA TYR A 169 7.71 6.73 2.75
C TYR A 169 7.46 5.74 3.90
N ALA A 170 8.29 5.82 4.92
CA ALA A 170 8.14 5.09 6.17
C ALA A 170 7.49 5.98 7.24
N ASP A 171 6.58 5.42 8.03
CA ASP A 171 6.06 6.07 9.25
C ASP A 171 6.33 5.15 10.46
N PRO A 172 7.57 5.15 11.01
CA PRO A 172 7.92 4.30 12.15
C PRO A 172 7.10 4.62 13.41
N GLY A 173 6.64 5.87 13.55
CA GLY A 173 5.90 6.36 14.72
C GLY A 173 4.38 6.18 14.63
N HIS A 174 3.87 5.76 13.48
CA HIS A 174 2.43 5.66 13.17
C HIS A 174 1.70 7.01 13.34
N SER A 175 2.41 8.12 13.32
CA SER A 175 1.83 9.44 13.58
C SER A 175 0.80 9.81 12.52
N SER A 176 1.02 9.42 11.26
CA SER A 176 0.05 9.63 10.18
C SER A 176 -1.18 8.75 10.32
N TYR A 177 -0.99 7.50 10.75
CA TYR A 177 -2.08 6.56 11.01
C TYR A 177 -2.99 7.04 12.14
N ASN A 178 -2.39 7.56 13.22
CA ASN A 178 -3.10 8.11 14.36
C ASN A 178 -3.85 9.40 13.99
N ALA A 179 -3.20 10.31 13.24
CA ALA A 179 -3.83 11.55 12.77
C ALA A 179 -5.03 11.29 11.86
N LEU A 180 -4.91 10.30 10.95
CA LEU A 180 -6.01 9.87 10.09
C LEU A 180 -7.00 8.93 10.78
N GLN A 181 -6.76 8.57 12.04
CA GLN A 181 -7.61 7.68 12.83
C GLN A 181 -7.92 6.36 12.09
N PHE A 182 -6.90 5.74 11.50
CA PHE A 182 -7.08 4.42 10.90
C PHE A 182 -7.33 3.37 11.99
N VAL A 183 -8.23 2.43 11.69
CA VAL A 183 -8.60 1.38 12.66
C VAL A 183 -7.47 0.38 12.82
N SER A 184 -7.39 -0.25 13.99
CA SER A 184 -6.41 -1.29 14.30
C SER A 184 -7.04 -2.35 15.18
N GLY A 185 -6.69 -3.61 14.98
CA GLY A 185 -7.17 -4.70 15.83
C GLY A 185 -7.12 -6.09 15.20
N VAL A 186 -7.15 -7.09 16.07
CA VAL A 186 -7.23 -8.51 15.67
C VAL A 186 -8.53 -8.78 14.89
N SER A 187 -9.65 -8.23 15.36
CA SER A 187 -10.97 -8.40 14.75
C SER A 187 -11.13 -7.70 13.39
N THR A 188 -10.35 -6.66 13.11
CA THR A 188 -10.31 -6.01 11.79
C THR A 188 -9.29 -6.67 10.84
N THR A 189 -8.36 -7.44 11.38
CA THR A 189 -7.31 -8.12 10.61
C THR A 189 -7.74 -9.53 10.19
N PHE A 190 -8.33 -10.30 11.10
CA PHE A 190 -8.75 -11.68 10.85
C PHE A 190 -10.26 -11.78 10.68
N THR A 191 -10.73 -11.28 9.54
CA THR A 191 -12.11 -11.46 9.13
C THR A 191 -12.23 -12.57 8.09
N PRO A 192 -13.40 -13.21 7.94
CA PRO A 192 -13.62 -14.16 6.86
C PRO A 192 -13.33 -13.57 5.48
N LYS A 193 -13.64 -12.29 5.28
CA LYS A 193 -13.37 -11.56 4.03
C LYS A 193 -11.87 -11.36 3.79
N ALA A 194 -11.11 -10.98 4.81
CA ALA A 194 -9.65 -10.87 4.73
C ALA A 194 -9.02 -12.21 4.32
N GLY A 195 -9.48 -13.32 4.92
CA GLY A 195 -9.04 -14.67 4.55
C GLY A 195 -9.30 -15.00 3.07
N LEU A 196 -10.51 -14.72 2.57
CA LEU A 196 -10.86 -14.91 1.15
C LEU A 196 -10.00 -14.04 0.22
N LYS A 197 -9.75 -12.78 0.58
CA LYS A 197 -8.90 -11.86 -0.19
C LYS A 197 -7.45 -12.33 -0.24
N ILE A 198 -6.92 -12.90 0.85
CA ILE A 198 -5.57 -13.50 0.87
C ILE A 198 -5.52 -14.69 -0.09
N ILE A 199 -6.49 -15.60 -0.02
CA ILE A 199 -6.58 -16.77 -0.93
C ILE A 199 -6.64 -16.30 -2.38
N GLN A 200 -7.51 -15.33 -2.69
CA GLN A 200 -7.64 -14.75 -4.03
C GLN A 200 -6.30 -14.16 -4.50
N SER A 201 -5.64 -13.36 -3.67
CA SER A 201 -4.34 -12.75 -4.02
C SER A 201 -3.27 -13.80 -4.26
N TYR A 202 -3.29 -14.92 -3.52
CA TYR A 202 -2.38 -16.04 -3.75
C TYR A 202 -2.67 -16.76 -5.07
N MET A 203 -3.94 -16.93 -5.44
CA MET A 203 -4.33 -17.49 -6.75
C MET A 203 -3.90 -16.58 -7.91
N GLU A 204 -3.91 -15.27 -7.71
CA GLU A 204 -3.44 -14.28 -8.68
C GLU A 204 -1.90 -14.14 -8.72
N GLY A 205 -1.17 -14.87 -7.87
CA GLY A 205 0.30 -14.92 -7.88
C GLY A 205 0.99 -14.00 -6.87
N TYR A 206 0.26 -13.15 -6.15
CA TYR A 206 0.83 -12.34 -5.07
C TYR A 206 1.22 -13.20 -3.88
N ARG A 207 2.27 -12.80 -3.15
CA ARG A 207 2.76 -13.52 -1.97
C ARG A 207 3.06 -12.54 -0.84
N GLN A 208 2.93 -13.05 0.38
CA GLN A 208 3.40 -12.35 1.58
C GLN A 208 4.93 -12.32 1.57
N ASP A 209 5.52 -11.17 1.86
CA ASP A 209 6.93 -11.13 2.23
C ASP A 209 7.04 -11.38 3.73
N TRP A 210 7.35 -12.63 4.07
CA TRP A 210 7.50 -13.06 5.45
C TRP A 210 8.66 -12.40 6.18
N LYS A 211 9.73 -12.00 5.48
CA LYS A 211 10.87 -11.34 6.12
C LYS A 211 10.43 -9.98 6.68
N LEU A 212 9.78 -9.16 5.84
CA LEU A 212 9.23 -7.88 6.28
C LEU A 212 8.05 -8.06 7.24
N SER A 213 7.29 -9.14 7.12
CA SER A 213 6.13 -9.40 8.00
C SER A 213 6.52 -9.82 9.41
N PHE A 214 7.69 -10.47 9.58
CA PHE A 214 8.18 -10.95 10.87
C PHE A 214 9.22 -10.04 11.51
N GLU A 215 9.56 -8.94 10.87
CA GLU A 215 10.46 -7.94 11.45
C GLU A 215 9.85 -7.37 12.72
N GLU A 216 10.69 -7.15 13.73
CA GLU A 216 10.25 -6.87 15.10
C GLU A 216 9.27 -5.69 15.17
N ASP A 217 9.54 -4.61 14.43
CA ASP A 217 8.65 -3.44 14.33
C ASP A 217 7.28 -3.79 13.73
N THR A 218 7.26 -4.66 12.72
CA THR A 218 6.02 -5.08 12.07
C THR A 218 5.21 -6.03 12.96
N VAL A 219 5.86 -6.95 13.67
CA VAL A 219 5.19 -7.88 14.59
C VAL A 219 4.71 -7.17 15.85
N ALA A 220 5.53 -6.28 16.41
CA ALA A 220 5.23 -5.58 17.65
C ALA A 220 4.16 -4.50 17.46
N LYS A 221 4.09 -3.86 16.28
CA LYS A 221 3.27 -2.65 16.09
C LYS A 221 2.42 -2.62 14.81
N GLY A 222 2.82 -3.31 13.73
CA GLY A 222 2.19 -3.19 12.41
C GLY A 222 1.14 -4.26 12.04
N GLY A 223 1.21 -5.46 12.63
CA GLY A 223 0.40 -6.62 12.21
C GLY A 223 -1.12 -6.42 12.31
N TRP A 224 -1.57 -5.48 13.14
CA TRP A 224 -2.99 -5.21 13.42
C TRP A 224 -3.50 -3.91 12.80
N GLN A 225 -2.60 -3.05 12.34
CA GLN A 225 -2.92 -1.74 11.79
C GLN A 225 -3.64 -1.91 10.45
N GLN A 226 -4.72 -1.16 10.24
CA GLN A 226 -5.34 -1.01 8.93
C GLN A 226 -4.82 0.25 8.23
N GLY A 227 -4.93 0.25 6.92
CA GLY A 227 -4.50 1.34 6.06
C GLY A 227 -5.68 2.12 5.49
N GLY A 228 -5.47 2.63 4.29
CA GLY A 228 -6.47 3.40 3.58
C GLY A 228 -5.89 4.05 2.33
N ILE A 229 -6.70 4.85 1.68
CA ILE A 229 -6.30 5.68 0.54
C ILE A 229 -6.86 7.07 0.74
N ILE A 230 -6.03 8.08 0.54
CA ILE A 230 -6.49 9.47 0.42
C ILE A 230 -6.14 10.01 -0.96
N VAL A 231 -6.97 10.90 -1.47
CA VAL A 231 -6.60 11.79 -2.57
C VAL A 231 -6.56 13.20 -2.04
N ALA A 232 -5.38 13.82 -2.08
CA ALA A 232 -5.10 15.09 -1.45
C ALA A 232 -4.38 16.06 -2.39
N GLY A 233 -4.45 17.34 -2.06
CA GLY A 233 -3.83 18.44 -2.79
C GLY A 233 -4.58 18.88 -4.06
N PRO A 234 -4.00 19.85 -4.79
CA PRO A 234 -3.00 20.79 -4.27
C PRO A 234 -3.54 21.57 -3.06
N GLY A 235 -2.65 22.00 -2.17
CA GLY A 235 -2.96 22.63 -0.89
C GLY A 235 -2.99 21.65 0.28
N LYS A 236 -2.31 22.01 1.38
CA LYS A 236 -2.10 21.16 2.56
C LYS A 236 -3.40 20.65 3.19
N THR A 237 -4.45 21.46 3.19
CA THR A 237 -5.77 21.16 3.79
C THR A 237 -6.76 20.53 2.82
N ASN A 238 -6.40 20.36 1.54
CA ASN A 238 -7.30 19.86 0.52
C ASN A 238 -7.25 18.34 0.46
N ILE A 239 -8.25 17.65 1.02
CA ILE A 239 -8.44 16.21 0.87
C ILE A 239 -9.77 15.99 0.15
N SER A 240 -9.71 15.58 -1.12
CA SER A 240 -10.89 15.39 -1.96
C SER A 240 -11.50 13.99 -1.82
N TYR A 241 -10.77 13.04 -1.25
CA TYR A 241 -11.23 11.68 -1.01
C TYR A 241 -10.48 11.04 0.15
N ILE A 242 -11.21 10.28 0.96
CA ILE A 242 -10.64 9.45 2.02
C ILE A 242 -11.41 8.14 2.12
N HIS A 243 -10.69 7.04 2.00
CA HIS A 243 -11.16 5.70 2.32
C HIS A 243 -10.30 5.14 3.45
N LYS A 244 -10.93 4.83 4.58
CA LYS A 244 -10.29 4.17 5.72
C LYS A 244 -10.68 2.70 5.68
N ASP A 245 -9.70 1.81 5.55
CA ASP A 245 -9.95 0.38 5.46
C ASP A 245 -10.65 -0.10 6.75
N LYS A 246 -11.81 -0.76 6.63
CA LYS A 246 -12.52 -1.31 7.79
C LYS A 246 -11.91 -2.64 8.26
N GLU A 247 -11.30 -3.35 7.32
CA GLU A 247 -10.69 -4.66 7.52
C GLU A 247 -9.55 -4.87 6.51
N ALA A 248 -8.73 -5.90 6.75
CA ALA A 248 -7.64 -6.22 5.84
C ALA A 248 -8.17 -6.61 4.43
N GLY A 249 -7.76 -5.85 3.41
CA GLY A 249 -8.21 -6.05 2.02
C GLY A 249 -9.53 -5.36 1.66
N ASP A 250 -9.98 -4.42 2.48
CA ASP A 250 -11.07 -3.49 2.17
C ASP A 250 -10.60 -2.41 1.18
N ASP A 251 -10.27 -2.82 -0.05
CA ASP A 251 -9.85 -1.92 -1.12
C ASP A 251 -11.06 -1.16 -1.72
N PRO A 252 -10.99 0.17 -1.88
CA PRO A 252 -12.00 0.91 -2.62
C PRO A 252 -11.90 0.64 -4.12
N ASP A 253 -12.94 1.01 -4.88
CA ASP A 253 -12.91 0.93 -6.33
C ASP A 253 -11.86 1.90 -6.91
N ILE A 254 -11.05 1.42 -7.86
CA ILE A 254 -9.98 2.24 -8.46
C ILE A 254 -10.57 3.39 -9.26
N GLU A 255 -11.75 3.22 -9.84
CA GLU A 255 -12.47 4.26 -10.57
C GLU A 255 -12.90 5.42 -9.66
N ASP A 256 -13.24 5.15 -8.39
CA ASP A 256 -13.55 6.20 -7.42
C ASP A 256 -12.30 7.03 -7.08
N ILE A 257 -11.14 6.37 -6.94
CA ILE A 257 -9.85 7.04 -6.70
C ILE A 257 -9.49 7.94 -7.89
N ILE A 258 -9.58 7.41 -9.12
CA ILE A 258 -9.25 8.16 -10.34
C ILE A 258 -10.21 9.33 -10.53
N LYS A 259 -11.50 9.15 -10.24
CA LYS A 259 -12.49 10.24 -10.29
C LYS A 259 -12.16 11.35 -9.30
N ALA A 260 -11.64 11.03 -8.12
CA ALA A 260 -11.25 12.02 -7.11
C ALA A 260 -9.96 12.78 -7.43
N CYS A 261 -9.19 12.32 -8.42
CA CYS A 261 -7.99 13.02 -8.92
C CYS A 261 -8.33 14.22 -9.83
N CYS A 262 -9.56 14.25 -10.35
CA CYS A 262 -10.05 15.10 -11.43
C CYS A 262 -10.85 16.31 -10.94
#